data_AF-A0AAE1TTT8-F1
#
_entry.id   AF-A0AAE1TTT8-F1
#
_cell.length_a   1.000
_cell.length_b   1.000
_cell.length_c   1.000
_cell.angle_alpha   90.00
_cell.angle_beta   90.00
_cell.angle_gamma   90.00
#
_symmetry.space_group_name_H-M   'P 1'
#
loop_
_entity.id
_entity.type
_entity.pdbx_description
1 polymer ?
#
loop_
_entity_poly.entity_id
_entity_poly.type
_entity_poly.pdbx_seq_one_letter_code
_entity_poly.pdbx_strand_id
1 'polypeptide(L)'
;MADSNDLKNADTVRSFTPNDVDRLKNAQLKQALATLINEPKETEPSNTVLFAELQSMKQSLRELTATKQQVATLSERMDDAYKIMHQQQLFLEALDNKDRRLNLILTGVSESADELGNTEEEKINKVMEATACDAAEERGRWVTRRLGRPNERNMRPIHITVNDQIQRDSIVRAGKNLKNANQALSRVYIKKDVHPAVDTEEEGQIWVVLSCLPTLKLGGIYIPPNDSPYYSPAQYGALAKHTTDRDKVIVLGDFNARVATPLLADRDGNYYQYQGVQDNVVNEHGRTLLNICNNNGLTVANHLYHNGNLLGGDLSFRRREHWISEIDLCIIKNECADMITNLNVDQTIPRSYHAPLCITVAIAERQVVSPAELLHRASALGEPQYVENIQPSLPKSMQYKTVDPDVLTTELQETPTPILAENSEVCDVEAAVTEGYRIIRAAAAAAAAAAVHTTRVTNRQQVTANNAWESLEPRWRRILETNDTKMIWKFINWKGNVDQNMDDRPNEAQFKEHLENLLNPEHANTTTSCDVSAAPYIPILDDLFTCEELSQHCTTQRVRP
;
A
#
# COMPACT_ATOMS: atom_id res chain seq x y z
N MET A 1 60.47 15.11 22.60
CA MET A 1 59.15 14.56 22.98
C MET A 1 58.74 13.69 21.81
N ALA A 2 58.58 12.38 22.01
CA ALA A 2 58.14 11.51 20.92
C ALA A 2 56.67 11.79 20.67
N ASP A 3 56.34 12.28 19.48
CA ASP A 3 54.97 12.55 19.08
C ASP A 3 54.31 11.23 18.70
N SER A 4 52.98 11.14 18.74
CA SER A 4 52.25 9.89 18.42
C SER A 4 52.57 9.32 17.02
N ASN A 5 53.24 10.09 16.17
CA ASN A 5 53.73 9.70 14.84
C ASN A 5 54.99 8.81 14.86
N ASP A 6 55.70 8.68 15.97
CA ASP A 6 56.97 7.91 16.06
C ASP A 6 56.77 6.40 16.27
N LEU A 7 55.53 5.94 16.43
CA LEU A 7 55.17 4.53 16.66
C LEU A 7 54.78 3.76 15.38
N LYS A 8 55.22 4.24 14.20
CA LYS A 8 54.77 3.67 12.91
C LYS A 8 55.47 2.36 12.51
N ASN A 9 56.57 1.97 13.16
CA ASN A 9 57.30 0.75 12.84
C ASN A 9 57.55 -0.10 14.09
N ALA A 10 57.24 -1.40 13.98
CA ALA A 10 57.48 -2.41 15.01
C ALA A 10 58.96 -2.48 15.44
N ASP A 11 59.90 -2.21 14.53
CA ASP A 11 61.33 -2.19 14.86
C ASP A 11 61.69 -1.02 15.79
N THR A 12 61.03 0.12 15.62
CA THR A 12 61.21 1.30 16.49
C THR A 12 60.67 1.00 17.89
N VAL A 13 59.51 0.35 17.99
CA VAL A 13 58.94 -0.08 19.27
C VAL A 13 59.82 -1.12 19.97
N ARG A 14 60.40 -2.06 19.20
CA ARG A 14 61.33 -3.08 19.73
C ARG A 14 62.66 -2.52 20.20
N SER A 15 63.04 -1.33 19.74
CA SER A 15 64.26 -0.63 20.18
C SER A 15 64.08 0.19 21.46
N PHE A 16 62.86 0.28 21.99
CA PHE A 16 62.59 1.07 23.19
C PHE A 16 63.26 0.44 24.41
N THR A 17 64.02 1.28 25.11
CA THR A 17 64.54 0.93 26.43
C THR A 17 63.47 1.17 27.49
N PRO A 18 63.58 0.59 28.69
CA PRO A 18 62.67 0.91 29.80
C PRO A 18 62.56 2.42 30.08
N ASN A 19 63.66 3.17 29.88
CA ASN A 19 63.68 4.62 30.04
C ASN A 19 62.85 5.38 28.99
N ASP A 20 62.67 4.81 27.80
CA ASP A 20 61.85 5.41 26.73
C ASP A 20 60.35 5.19 27.00
N VAL A 21 59.99 4.01 27.53
CA VAL A 21 58.62 3.69 27.97
C VAL A 21 58.19 4.60 29.13
N ASP A 22 59.12 4.97 30.00
CA ASP A 22 58.83 5.88 31.12
C ASP A 22 58.40 7.28 30.70
N ARG A 23 58.78 7.71 29.50
CA ARG A 23 58.47 9.02 28.92
C ARG A 23 57.11 9.07 28.22
N LEU A 24 56.41 7.95 28.07
CA LEU A 24 55.07 7.90 27.48
C LEU A 24 54.02 8.48 28.44
N LYS A 25 53.23 9.44 27.95
CA LYS A 25 52.16 10.08 28.74
C LYS A 25 50.90 9.22 28.88
N ASN A 26 50.68 8.24 27.98
CA ASN A 26 49.52 7.36 28.03
C ASN A 26 49.79 6.16 28.95
N ALA A 27 49.10 6.10 30.08
CA ALA A 27 49.29 5.07 31.10
C ALA A 27 48.97 3.64 30.61
N GLN A 28 47.96 3.47 29.74
CA GLN A 28 47.61 2.15 29.19
C GLN A 28 48.69 1.64 28.23
N LEU A 29 49.21 2.52 27.37
CA LEU A 29 50.30 2.19 26.45
C LEU A 29 51.61 1.89 27.21
N LYS A 30 51.90 2.68 28.25
CA LYS A 30 53.05 2.49 29.14
C LYS A 30 53.01 1.13 29.85
N GLN A 31 51.83 0.72 30.33
CA GLN A 31 51.62 -0.59 30.95
C GLN A 31 51.81 -1.73 29.95
N ALA A 32 51.21 -1.64 28.76
CA ALA A 32 51.33 -2.67 27.72
C ALA A 32 52.78 -2.88 27.25
N LEU A 33 53.55 -1.81 27.07
CA LEU A 33 54.96 -1.87 26.66
C LEU A 33 55.87 -2.38 27.79
N ALA A 34 55.59 -2.01 29.05
CA ALA A 34 56.33 -2.52 30.19
C ALA A 34 56.14 -4.03 30.38
N THR A 35 54.96 -4.57 30.08
CA THR A 35 54.70 -6.02 30.08
C THR A 35 55.47 -6.72 28.96
N LEU A 36 55.47 -6.15 27.75
CA LEU A 36 56.19 -6.69 26.58
C LEU A 36 57.71 -6.71 26.73
N ILE A 37 58.30 -5.71 27.39
CA ILE A 37 59.77 -5.60 27.56
C ILE A 37 60.30 -6.50 28.68
N ASN A 38 59.49 -6.77 29.70
CA ASN A 38 59.92 -7.52 30.89
C ASN A 38 59.55 -9.01 30.86
N GLU A 39 58.78 -9.48 29.87
CA GLU A 39 58.55 -10.92 29.70
C GLU A 39 59.84 -11.62 29.23
N PRO A 40 60.32 -12.65 29.96
CA PRO A 40 61.50 -13.41 29.53
C PRO A 40 61.20 -14.07 28.18
N LYS A 41 62.13 -13.90 27.21
CA LYS A 41 62.05 -14.39 25.83
C LYS A 41 61.73 -15.89 25.66
N GLU A 42 61.76 -16.67 26.74
CA GLU A 42 61.49 -18.12 26.73
C GLU A 42 59.99 -18.47 26.78
N THR A 43 59.12 -17.48 26.98
CA THR A 43 57.65 -17.67 26.95
C THR A 43 56.98 -16.83 25.85
N GLU A 44 57.67 -16.54 24.75
CA GLU A 44 56.97 -16.05 23.55
C GLU A 44 56.00 -17.15 23.09
N PRO A 45 54.67 -16.91 23.12
CA PRO A 45 53.74 -17.86 22.53
C PRO A 45 54.17 -18.04 21.07
N SER A 46 54.49 -19.28 20.69
CA SER A 46 54.95 -19.62 19.34
C SER A 46 54.11 -18.84 18.33
N ASN A 47 54.76 -18.09 17.45
CA ASN A 47 54.11 -17.26 16.41
C ASN A 47 53.00 -18.00 15.66
N THR A 48 53.01 -19.35 15.68
CA THR A 48 51.93 -20.21 15.19
C THR A 48 50.56 -19.96 15.84
N VAL A 49 50.46 -19.68 17.15
CA VAL A 49 49.18 -19.43 17.84
C VAL A 49 48.59 -18.09 17.40
N LEU A 50 49.40 -17.03 17.42
CA LEU A 50 48.99 -15.70 16.94
C LEU A 50 48.59 -15.74 15.47
N PHE A 51 49.31 -16.51 14.64
CA PHE A 51 48.96 -16.66 13.23
C PHE A 51 47.64 -17.41 13.03
N ALA A 52 47.37 -18.44 13.83
CA ALA A 52 46.10 -19.18 13.80
C ALA A 52 44.91 -18.30 14.20
N GLU A 53 45.05 -17.49 15.26
CA GLU A 53 44.02 -16.52 15.67
C GLU A 53 43.79 -15.44 14.61
N LEU A 54 44.85 -14.94 13.97
CA LEU A 54 44.73 -13.97 12.87
C LEU A 54 44.01 -14.55 11.65
N GLN A 55 44.25 -15.84 11.33
CA GLN A 55 43.51 -16.53 10.27
C GLN A 55 42.04 -16.74 10.65
N SER A 56 41.76 -17.12 11.90
CA SER A 56 40.39 -17.25 12.41
C SER A 56 39.64 -15.91 12.34
N MET A 57 40.27 -14.81 12.79
CA MET A 57 39.67 -13.47 12.73
C MET A 57 39.41 -13.00 11.29
N LYS A 58 40.34 -13.29 10.36
CA LYS A 58 40.13 -13.03 8.93
C LYS A 58 38.95 -13.82 8.37
N GLN A 59 38.78 -15.06 8.80
CA GLN A 59 37.65 -15.89 8.40
C GLN A 59 36.32 -15.32 8.92
N SER A 60 36.26 -14.96 10.21
CA SER A 60 35.07 -14.32 10.79
C SER A 60 34.73 -12.98 10.14
N LEU A 61 35.73 -12.18 9.75
CA LEU A 61 35.48 -10.92 9.02
C LEU A 61 34.90 -11.16 7.63
N ARG A 62 35.30 -12.23 6.93
CA ARG A 62 34.71 -12.60 5.64
C ARG A 62 33.27 -13.04 5.80
N GLU A 63 32.99 -13.87 6.81
CA GLU A 63 31.62 -14.31 7.14
C GLU A 63 30.73 -13.12 7.51
N LEU A 64 31.22 -12.19 8.35
CA LEU A 64 30.48 -10.98 8.70
C LEU A 64 30.17 -10.11 7.47
N THR A 65 31.13 -9.98 6.54
CA THR A 65 30.94 -9.22 5.30
C THR A 65 29.91 -9.90 4.39
N ALA A 66 29.96 -11.23 4.28
CA ALA A 66 28.99 -12.02 3.53
C ALA A 66 27.57 -11.89 4.12
N THR A 67 27.43 -12.00 5.44
CA THR A 67 26.16 -11.81 6.14
C THR A 67 25.63 -10.39 5.94
N LYS A 68 26.48 -9.37 6.02
CA LYS A 68 26.08 -7.97 5.76
C LYS A 68 25.54 -7.80 4.35
N GLN A 69 26.16 -8.44 3.36
CA GLN A 69 25.69 -8.42 1.97
C GLN A 69 24.35 -9.14 1.81
N GLN A 70 24.17 -10.31 2.46
CA GLN A 70 22.90 -11.03 2.46
C GLN A 70 21.76 -10.21 3.10
N VAL A 71 22.04 -9.52 4.21
CA VAL A 71 21.07 -8.62 4.86
C VAL A 71 20.68 -7.47 3.94
N ALA A 72 21.64 -6.88 3.21
CA ALA A 72 21.35 -5.82 2.25
C ALA A 72 20.45 -6.31 1.10
N THR A 73 20.76 -7.47 0.50
CA THR A 73 19.92 -8.08 -0.53
C THR A 73 18.52 -8.43 -0.02
N LEU A 74 18.41 -8.93 1.21
CA LEU A 74 17.11 -9.24 1.81
C LEU A 74 16.29 -7.97 2.05
N SER A 75 16.92 -6.88 2.51
CA SER A 75 16.27 -5.59 2.70
C SER A 75 15.68 -5.06 1.39
N GLU A 76 16.45 -5.12 0.29
CA GLU A 76 15.98 -4.68 -1.03
C GLU A 76 14.78 -5.52 -1.51
N ARG A 77 14.85 -6.85 -1.35
CA ARG A 77 13.73 -7.75 -1.69
C ARG A 77 12.48 -7.49 -0.85
N MET A 78 12.65 -7.12 0.43
CA MET A 78 11.53 -6.74 1.29
C MET A 78 10.88 -5.44 0.81
N ASP A 79 11.67 -4.43 0.45
CA ASP A 79 11.14 -3.16 -0.06
C ASP A 79 10.32 -3.36 -1.35
N ASP A 80 10.78 -4.23 -2.25
CA ASP A 80 10.03 -4.56 -3.45
C ASP A 80 8.75 -5.36 -3.16
N ALA A 81 8.78 -6.29 -2.21
CA ALA A 81 7.58 -6.98 -1.76
C ALA A 81 6.55 -6.01 -1.15
N TYR A 82 6.99 -5.02 -0.37
CA TYR A 82 6.12 -3.97 0.18
C TYR A 82 5.46 -3.13 -0.91
N LYS A 83 6.21 -2.74 -1.96
CA LYS A 83 5.64 -2.01 -3.11
C LYS A 83 4.54 -2.82 -3.79
N ILE A 84 4.78 -4.11 -4.04
CA ILE A 84 3.80 -5.00 -4.66
C ILE A 84 2.54 -5.14 -3.78
N MET A 85 2.72 -5.38 -2.48
CA MET A 85 1.60 -5.49 -1.54
C MET A 85 0.79 -4.18 -1.49
N HIS A 86 1.46 -3.03 -1.48
CA HIS A 86 0.80 -1.73 -1.47
C HIS A 86 -0.02 -1.49 -2.76
N GLN A 87 0.55 -1.83 -3.93
CA GLN A 87 -0.18 -1.75 -5.20
C GLN A 87 -1.40 -2.69 -5.23
N GLN A 88 -1.27 -3.91 -4.71
CA GLN A 88 -2.38 -4.84 -4.58
C GLN A 88 -3.47 -4.30 -3.64
N GLN A 89 -3.08 -3.68 -2.52
CA GLN A 89 -4.02 -3.04 -1.61
C GLN A 89 -4.79 -1.90 -2.30
N LEU A 90 -4.09 -0.98 -2.98
CA LEU A 90 -4.74 0.11 -3.71
C LEU A 90 -5.69 -0.40 -4.80
N PHE A 91 -5.31 -1.48 -5.49
CA PHE A 91 -6.17 -2.11 -6.49
C PHE A 91 -7.43 -2.72 -5.87
N LEU A 92 -7.31 -3.42 -4.74
CA LEU A 92 -8.45 -3.98 -4.00
C LEU A 92 -9.37 -2.88 -3.45
N GLU A 93 -8.80 -1.80 -2.92
CA GLU A 93 -9.56 -0.62 -2.48
C GLU A 93 -10.31 0.05 -3.63
N ALA A 94 -9.70 0.15 -4.82
CA ALA A 94 -10.37 0.68 -6.01
C ALA A 94 -11.53 -0.21 -6.47
N LEU A 95 -11.38 -1.53 -6.41
CA LEU A 95 -12.46 -2.49 -6.70
C LEU A 95 -13.58 -2.41 -5.67
N ASP A 96 -13.26 -2.43 -4.38
CA ASP A 96 -14.25 -2.33 -3.30
C ASP A 96 -15.00 -0.99 -3.37
N ASN A 97 -14.30 0.12 -3.66
CA ASN A 97 -14.94 1.42 -3.92
C ASN A 97 -15.87 1.36 -5.13
N LYS A 98 -15.48 0.67 -6.21
CA LYS A 98 -16.33 0.52 -7.41
C LYS A 98 -17.60 -0.28 -7.11
N ASP A 99 -17.52 -1.29 -6.27
CA ASP A 99 -18.67 -2.11 -5.88
C ASP A 99 -19.57 -1.39 -4.87
N ARG A 100 -18.98 -0.64 -3.94
CA ARG A 100 -19.71 0.16 -2.94
C ARG A 100 -20.29 1.47 -3.47
N ARG A 101 -19.84 1.96 -4.63
CA ARG A 101 -20.28 3.27 -5.14
C ARG A 101 -21.79 3.36 -5.43
N LEU A 102 -22.47 2.23 -5.53
CA LEU A 102 -23.91 2.14 -5.77
C LEU A 102 -24.69 1.74 -4.52
N ASN A 103 -24.01 1.55 -3.40
CA ASN A 103 -24.59 0.97 -2.20
C ASN A 103 -24.97 2.05 -1.18
N LEU A 104 -26.13 1.86 -0.57
CA LEU A 104 -26.67 2.62 0.55
C LEU A 104 -26.81 1.69 1.75
N ILE A 105 -26.63 2.25 2.94
CA ILE A 105 -26.89 1.60 4.21
C ILE A 105 -27.99 2.37 4.91
N LEU A 106 -29.09 1.68 5.18
CA LEU A 106 -30.24 2.17 5.91
C LEU A 106 -30.24 1.57 7.32
N THR A 107 -30.15 2.41 8.35
CA THR A 107 -30.14 1.97 9.77
C THR A 107 -31.36 2.51 10.51
N GLY A 108 -31.67 1.92 11.67
CA GLY A 108 -32.80 2.35 12.51
C GLY A 108 -34.18 1.85 12.05
N VAL A 109 -34.23 0.89 11.13
CA VAL A 109 -35.48 0.27 10.64
C VAL A 109 -35.73 -1.05 11.36
N SER A 110 -36.89 -1.20 12.02
CA SER A 110 -37.23 -2.44 12.75
C SER A 110 -37.29 -3.66 11.83
N GLU A 111 -36.97 -4.84 12.35
CA GLU A 111 -37.16 -6.12 11.66
C GLU A 111 -38.60 -6.62 11.76
N SER A 112 -39.31 -6.31 12.86
CA SER A 112 -40.72 -6.66 13.04
C SER A 112 -41.63 -5.66 12.34
N ALA A 113 -42.86 -6.06 12.03
CA ALA A 113 -43.89 -5.15 11.52
C ALA A 113 -44.07 -3.94 12.45
N ASP A 114 -44.14 -2.75 11.86
CA ASP A 114 -44.25 -1.47 12.57
C ASP A 114 -45.00 -0.43 11.72
N GLU A 115 -45.02 0.83 12.17
CA GLU A 115 -45.63 1.94 11.44
C GLU A 115 -45.02 2.19 10.06
N LEU A 116 -43.77 1.75 9.82
CA LEU A 116 -43.10 1.87 8.52
C LEU A 116 -43.57 0.79 7.54
N GLY A 117 -44.03 -0.37 8.00
CA GLY A 117 -44.60 -1.40 7.14
C GLY A 117 -44.50 -2.81 7.71
N ASN A 118 -45.13 -3.75 7.04
CA ASN A 118 -45.07 -5.18 7.37
C ASN A 118 -43.91 -5.87 6.64
N THR A 119 -43.52 -5.38 5.46
CA THR A 119 -42.42 -5.92 4.65
C THR A 119 -41.25 -4.94 4.57
N GLU A 120 -40.05 -5.44 4.25
CA GLU A 120 -38.88 -4.57 4.09
C GLU A 120 -39.06 -3.58 2.94
N GLU A 121 -39.70 -4.02 1.85
CA GLU A 121 -39.99 -3.19 0.69
C GLU A 121 -40.95 -2.04 1.03
N GLU A 122 -42.02 -2.30 1.80
CA GLU A 122 -42.93 -1.26 2.29
C GLU A 122 -42.20 -0.22 3.15
N LYS A 123 -41.31 -0.68 4.04
CA LYS A 123 -40.52 0.20 4.90
C LYS A 123 -39.57 1.08 4.10
N ILE A 124 -38.84 0.48 3.15
CA ILE A 124 -37.95 1.21 2.25
C ILE A 124 -38.74 2.23 1.44
N ASN A 125 -39.92 1.86 0.91
CA ASN A 125 -40.77 2.78 0.15
C ASN A 125 -41.21 3.98 0.98
N LYS A 126 -41.68 3.78 2.22
CA LYS A 126 -42.04 4.90 3.10
C LYS A 126 -40.84 5.79 3.44
N VAL A 127 -39.67 5.21 3.66
CA VAL A 127 -38.45 5.99 3.90
C VAL A 127 -38.12 6.85 2.66
N MET A 128 -38.18 6.28 1.47
CA MET A 128 -37.85 6.98 0.22
C MET A 128 -38.89 8.02 -0.19
N GLU A 129 -40.17 7.80 0.13
CA GLU A 129 -41.22 8.82 -0.01
C GLU A 129 -40.94 10.02 0.91
N ALA A 130 -40.53 9.76 2.15
CA ALA A 130 -40.23 10.81 3.12
C ALA A 130 -38.96 11.61 2.79
N THR A 131 -38.03 11.07 1.99
CA THR A 131 -36.89 11.83 1.49
C THR A 131 -37.28 12.79 0.35
N ALA A 132 -38.47 12.65 -0.24
CA ALA A 132 -38.90 13.35 -1.46
C ALA A 132 -38.00 13.06 -2.68
N CYS A 133 -37.40 11.87 -2.72
CA CYS A 133 -36.62 11.43 -3.87
C CYS A 133 -37.56 10.75 -4.88
N ASP A 134 -37.72 11.36 -6.06
CA ASP A 134 -38.57 10.94 -7.20
C ASP A 134 -38.05 9.68 -7.93
N ALA A 135 -37.49 8.73 -7.20
CA ALA A 135 -36.97 7.47 -7.74
C ALA A 135 -38.01 6.35 -7.78
N ALA A 136 -39.31 6.66 -7.63
CA ALA A 136 -40.38 5.67 -7.42
C ALA A 136 -40.44 4.59 -8.51
N GLU A 137 -40.27 4.98 -9.78
CA GLU A 137 -40.33 4.06 -10.93
C GLU A 137 -39.11 3.12 -11.00
N GLU A 138 -38.00 3.47 -10.37
CA GLU A 138 -36.77 2.70 -10.42
C GLU A 138 -36.58 1.74 -9.25
N ARG A 139 -37.40 1.84 -8.20
CA ARG A 139 -37.25 1.05 -6.97
C ARG A 139 -37.39 -0.45 -7.20
N GLY A 140 -38.20 -0.86 -8.17
CA GLY A 140 -38.38 -2.27 -8.53
C GLY A 140 -37.11 -2.97 -9.05
N ARG A 141 -36.04 -2.20 -9.34
CA ARG A 141 -34.74 -2.73 -9.78
C ARG A 141 -33.67 -2.74 -8.68
N TRP A 142 -33.96 -2.20 -7.50
CA TRP A 142 -32.97 -2.15 -6.42
C TRP A 142 -32.82 -3.51 -5.76
N VAL A 143 -31.58 -3.87 -5.43
CA VAL A 143 -31.29 -5.08 -4.67
C VAL A 143 -31.22 -4.72 -3.20
N THR A 144 -32.06 -5.35 -2.38
CA THR A 144 -32.17 -5.06 -0.94
C THR A 144 -31.89 -6.31 -0.12
N ARG A 145 -31.09 -6.18 0.95
CA ARG A 145 -30.83 -7.28 1.91
C ARG A 145 -30.45 -6.74 3.28
N ARG A 146 -30.76 -7.47 4.35
CA ARG A 146 -30.24 -7.18 5.70
C ARG A 146 -28.78 -7.59 5.81
N LEU A 147 -27.98 -6.76 6.48
CA LEU A 147 -26.60 -7.08 6.82
C LEU A 147 -26.50 -7.75 8.18
N GLY A 148 -25.72 -8.83 8.26
CA GLY A 148 -25.43 -9.55 9.50
C GLY A 148 -26.50 -10.56 9.94
N ARG A 149 -26.23 -11.20 11.07
CA ARG A 149 -27.12 -12.20 11.68
C ARG A 149 -28.20 -11.53 12.54
N PRO A 150 -29.44 -12.04 12.57
CA PRO A 150 -30.50 -11.50 13.41
C PRO A 150 -30.05 -11.35 14.87
N ASN A 151 -30.38 -10.21 15.49
CA ASN A 151 -30.05 -9.92 16.88
C ASN A 151 -31.22 -9.20 17.55
N GLU A 152 -31.70 -9.73 18.69
CA GLU A 152 -32.83 -9.15 19.42
C GLU A 152 -32.53 -7.74 19.98
N ARG A 153 -31.25 -7.42 20.22
CA ARG A 153 -30.86 -6.14 20.82
C ARG A 153 -30.67 -5.02 19.81
N ASN A 154 -30.23 -5.36 18.60
CA ASN A 154 -29.78 -4.38 17.60
C ASN A 154 -30.47 -4.62 16.27
N MET A 155 -31.13 -3.58 15.76
CA MET A 155 -31.73 -3.60 14.41
C MET A 155 -30.63 -3.74 13.36
N ARG A 156 -30.70 -4.79 12.53
CA ARG A 156 -29.75 -4.97 11.42
C ARG A 156 -29.88 -3.87 10.37
N PRO A 157 -28.77 -3.33 9.85
CA PRO A 157 -28.82 -2.44 8.70
C PRO A 157 -29.41 -3.12 7.47
N ILE A 158 -30.08 -2.34 6.63
CA ILE A 158 -30.52 -2.76 5.29
C ILE A 158 -29.49 -2.21 4.29
N HIS A 159 -28.91 -3.10 3.49
CA HIS A 159 -28.09 -2.78 2.33
C HIS A 159 -28.98 -2.65 1.11
N ILE A 160 -28.83 -1.56 0.37
CA ILE A 160 -29.59 -1.25 -0.84
C ILE A 160 -28.59 -0.92 -1.94
N THR A 161 -28.62 -1.63 -3.05
CA THR A 161 -27.85 -1.30 -4.26
C THR A 161 -28.77 -0.60 -5.26
N VAL A 162 -28.42 0.63 -5.61
CA VAL A 162 -29.14 1.47 -6.58
C VAL A 162 -28.52 1.37 -7.98
N ASN A 163 -29.19 1.94 -8.99
CA ASN A 163 -28.77 1.80 -10.38
C ASN A 163 -27.52 2.64 -10.71
N ASP A 164 -27.42 3.82 -10.11
CA ASP A 164 -26.36 4.77 -10.40
C ASP A 164 -25.91 5.58 -9.18
N GLN A 165 -24.71 6.15 -9.29
CA GLN A 165 -24.06 6.89 -8.22
C GLN A 165 -24.75 8.24 -7.93
N ILE A 166 -25.31 8.89 -8.96
CA ILE A 166 -25.99 10.19 -8.84
C ILE A 166 -27.27 10.01 -8.02
N GLN A 167 -28.03 8.95 -8.29
CA GLN A 167 -29.19 8.52 -7.53
C GLN A 167 -28.82 8.23 -6.08
N ARG A 168 -27.77 7.44 -5.84
CA ARG A 168 -27.26 7.18 -4.47
C ARG A 168 -26.99 8.49 -3.73
N ASP A 169 -26.22 9.39 -4.33
CA ASP A 169 -25.81 10.65 -3.70
C ASP A 169 -27.00 11.60 -3.51
N SER A 170 -27.98 11.58 -4.42
CA SER A 170 -29.25 12.29 -4.28
C SER A 170 -30.04 11.79 -3.06
N ILE A 171 -30.20 10.46 -2.93
CA ILE A 171 -30.92 9.84 -1.82
C ILE A 171 -30.24 10.15 -0.48
N VAL A 172 -28.90 10.07 -0.39
CA VAL A 172 -28.17 10.39 0.85
C VAL A 172 -28.37 11.85 1.26
N ARG A 173 -28.31 12.79 0.30
CA ARG A 173 -28.57 14.22 0.58
C ARG A 173 -30.01 14.43 1.06
N ALA A 174 -30.97 13.83 0.37
CA ALA A 174 -32.38 13.89 0.69
C ALA A 174 -32.73 13.21 2.04
N GLY A 175 -31.89 12.25 2.49
CA GLY A 175 -32.00 11.59 3.79
C GLY A 175 -31.99 12.54 4.99
N LYS A 176 -31.42 13.75 4.86
CA LYS A 176 -31.48 14.79 5.91
C LYS A 176 -32.93 15.19 6.25
N ASN A 177 -33.87 15.05 5.31
CA ASN A 177 -35.29 15.35 5.51
C ASN A 177 -35.98 14.40 6.50
N LEU A 178 -35.45 13.19 6.71
CA LEU A 178 -36.02 12.20 7.64
C LEU A 178 -36.09 12.71 9.08
N LYS A 179 -35.19 13.63 9.46
CA LYS A 179 -35.18 14.23 10.80
C LYS A 179 -36.39 15.12 11.08
N ASN A 180 -36.96 15.72 10.03
CA ASN A 180 -38.12 16.60 10.13
C ASN A 180 -39.44 15.87 9.81
N ALA A 181 -39.36 14.58 9.45
CA ALA A 181 -40.53 13.75 9.17
C ALA A 181 -41.20 13.27 10.48
N ASN A 182 -42.00 12.22 10.40
CA ASN A 182 -42.66 11.64 11.57
C ASN A 182 -41.66 11.07 12.60
N GLN A 183 -42.14 10.82 13.83
CA GLN A 183 -41.29 10.35 14.93
C GLN A 183 -40.58 9.03 14.61
N ALA A 184 -41.22 8.11 13.88
CA ALA A 184 -40.62 6.84 13.48
C ALA A 184 -39.42 7.04 12.53
N LEU A 185 -39.56 7.90 11.52
CA LEU A 185 -38.53 8.20 10.52
C LEU A 185 -37.37 9.03 11.07
N SER A 186 -37.60 9.82 12.12
CA SER A 186 -36.54 10.61 12.77
C SER A 186 -35.37 9.77 13.31
N ARG A 187 -35.61 8.48 13.56
CA ARG A 187 -34.62 7.50 14.04
C ARG A 187 -33.92 6.73 12.92
N VAL A 188 -34.38 6.88 11.68
CA VAL A 188 -33.82 6.22 10.51
C VAL A 188 -32.69 7.08 9.95
N TYR A 189 -31.60 6.42 9.54
CA TYR A 189 -30.46 7.09 8.88
C TYR A 189 -30.14 6.41 7.57
N ILE A 190 -29.82 7.22 6.56
CA ILE A 190 -29.32 6.78 5.27
C ILE A 190 -27.87 7.25 5.16
N LYS A 191 -26.95 6.33 4.90
CA LYS A 191 -25.55 6.65 4.61
C LYS A 191 -25.04 5.90 3.40
N LYS A 192 -23.93 6.36 2.84
CA LYS A 192 -23.18 5.61 1.82
C LYS A 192 -22.60 4.35 2.46
N ASP A 193 -22.58 3.26 1.71
CA ASP A 193 -21.71 2.14 2.04
C ASP A 193 -20.28 2.55 1.72
N VAL A 194 -19.46 2.75 2.75
CA VAL A 194 -18.04 3.08 2.61
C VAL A 194 -17.20 1.96 3.21
N HIS A 195 -15.97 1.82 2.74
CA HIS A 195 -15.05 0.82 3.28
C HIS A 195 -14.87 1.05 4.80
N PRO A 196 -14.89 0.01 5.65
CA PRO A 196 -14.83 0.16 7.11
C PRO A 196 -13.58 0.89 7.65
N ALA A 197 -12.49 0.91 6.88
CA ALA A 197 -11.29 1.66 7.25
C ALA A 197 -11.44 3.19 7.08
N VAL A 198 -12.51 3.65 6.43
CA VAL A 198 -12.81 5.07 6.26
C VAL A 198 -13.94 5.43 7.22
N ASP A 199 -13.58 5.96 8.39
CA ASP A 199 -14.56 6.58 9.27
C ASP A 199 -15.03 7.89 8.61
N THR A 200 -16.28 7.89 8.15
CA THR A 200 -16.97 9.05 7.56
C THR A 200 -18.16 9.47 8.39
N GLU A 201 -18.25 9.04 9.65
CA GLU A 201 -19.38 9.40 10.51
C GLU A 201 -19.46 10.92 10.74
N GLU A 202 -18.30 11.59 10.71
CA GLU A 202 -18.20 13.04 10.87
C GLU A 202 -18.02 13.73 9.51
N GLU A 203 -19.02 14.52 9.09
CA GLU A 203 -19.06 15.20 7.78
C GLU A 203 -17.82 16.09 7.57
N GLY A 204 -17.06 15.84 6.50
CA GLY A 204 -15.84 16.60 6.18
C GLY A 204 -14.59 16.14 6.92
N GLN A 205 -14.61 15.00 7.63
CA GLN A 205 -13.43 14.45 8.29
C GLN A 205 -13.21 13.00 7.91
N ILE A 206 -11.94 12.62 7.79
CA ILE A 206 -11.50 11.23 7.62
C ILE A 206 -10.47 10.97 8.70
N TRP A 207 -10.65 9.90 9.46
CA TRP A 207 -9.72 9.50 10.50
C TRP A 207 -9.19 8.10 10.22
N VAL A 208 -7.88 7.95 10.26
CA VAL A 208 -7.20 6.67 10.04
C VAL A 208 -6.17 6.42 11.13
N VAL A 209 -6.04 5.16 11.53
CA VAL A 209 -4.95 4.67 12.38
C VAL A 209 -4.20 3.64 11.57
N LEU A 210 -2.90 3.86 11.36
CA LEU A 210 -2.11 2.92 10.58
C LEU A 210 -1.75 1.72 11.45
N SER A 211 -1.89 0.50 10.92
CA SER A 211 -1.60 -0.73 11.66
C SER A 211 -0.12 -0.89 12.04
N CYS A 212 0.78 -0.13 11.41
CA CYS A 212 2.19 -0.04 11.74
C CYS A 212 2.51 1.08 12.75
N LEU A 213 1.54 1.95 13.06
CA LEU A 213 1.61 3.05 14.02
C LEU A 213 0.32 3.12 14.84
N PRO A 214 -0.02 2.08 15.64
CA PRO A 214 -1.31 1.98 16.30
C PRO A 214 -1.57 3.08 17.33
N THR A 215 -0.51 3.78 17.76
CA THR A 215 -0.59 4.89 18.72
C THR A 215 -0.73 6.26 18.04
N LEU A 216 -0.63 6.33 16.71
CA LEU A 216 -0.74 7.57 15.94
C LEU A 216 -2.03 7.57 15.13
N LYS A 217 -2.89 8.53 15.43
CA LYS A 217 -4.10 8.81 14.68
C LYS A 217 -3.84 9.95 13.69
N LEU A 218 -4.19 9.72 12.43
CA LEU A 218 -4.11 10.71 11.36
C LEU A 218 -5.52 11.18 10.99
N GLY A 219 -5.72 12.49 10.93
CA GLY A 219 -6.96 13.12 10.50
C GLY A 219 -6.77 13.92 9.21
N GLY A 220 -7.65 13.72 8.24
CA GLY A 220 -7.85 14.61 7.10
C GLY A 220 -9.14 15.41 7.32
N ILE A 221 -9.08 16.74 7.27
CA ILE A 221 -10.22 17.61 7.57
C ILE A 221 -10.47 18.60 6.44
N TYR A 222 -11.76 18.78 6.13
CA TYR A 222 -12.30 19.89 5.36
C TYR A 222 -13.42 20.55 6.15
N ILE A 223 -13.18 21.78 6.61
CA ILE A 223 -14.22 22.62 7.24
C ILE A 223 -14.61 23.69 6.22
N PRO A 224 -15.84 23.69 5.69
CA PRO A 224 -16.29 24.69 4.74
C PRO A 224 -16.28 26.12 5.34
N PRO A 225 -16.17 27.16 4.49
CA PRO A 225 -16.31 28.54 4.95
C PRO A 225 -17.71 28.80 5.50
N ASN A 226 -17.87 29.80 6.36
CA ASN A 226 -19.14 30.10 7.08
C ASN A 226 -20.35 30.36 6.16
N ASP A 227 -20.09 30.82 4.93
CA ASP A 227 -21.11 31.09 3.91
C ASP A 227 -21.47 29.86 3.06
N SER A 228 -20.80 28.73 3.28
CA SER A 228 -21.12 27.46 2.62
C SER A 228 -22.40 26.86 3.22
N PRO A 229 -23.32 26.33 2.40
CA PRO A 229 -24.49 25.60 2.89
C PRO A 229 -24.13 24.28 3.60
N TYR A 230 -22.87 23.84 3.50
CA TYR A 230 -22.35 22.65 4.15
C TYR A 230 -21.63 22.93 5.46
N TYR A 231 -21.44 24.21 5.83
CA TYR A 231 -20.81 24.56 7.08
C TYR A 231 -21.66 24.11 8.27
N SER A 232 -21.02 23.46 9.24
CA SER A 232 -21.64 23.12 10.51
C SER A 232 -20.65 23.31 11.66
N PRO A 233 -21.01 24.05 12.71
CA PRO A 233 -20.19 24.15 13.93
C PRO A 233 -19.89 22.78 14.57
N ALA A 234 -20.71 21.76 14.31
CA ALA A 234 -20.50 20.40 14.79
C ALA A 234 -19.17 19.79 14.29
N GLN A 235 -18.64 20.24 13.14
CA GLN A 235 -17.37 19.77 12.60
C GLN A 235 -16.20 20.10 13.55
N TYR A 236 -16.19 21.30 14.13
CA TYR A 236 -15.22 21.66 15.17
C TYR A 236 -15.41 20.81 16.44
N GLY A 237 -16.66 20.50 16.80
CA GLY A 237 -16.98 19.59 17.90
C GLY A 237 -16.42 18.18 17.67
N ALA A 238 -16.52 17.65 16.46
CA ALA A 238 -15.95 16.36 16.07
C ALA A 238 -14.42 16.37 16.14
N LEU A 239 -13.77 17.43 15.62
CA LEU A 239 -12.33 17.61 15.76
C LEU A 239 -11.90 17.62 17.24
N ALA A 240 -12.61 18.38 18.08
CA ALA A 240 -12.33 18.44 19.50
C ALA A 240 -12.48 17.07 20.17
N LYS A 241 -13.56 16.35 19.86
CA LYS A 241 -13.82 14.99 20.37
C LYS A 241 -12.69 14.03 19.99
N HIS A 242 -12.28 13.99 18.73
CA HIS A 242 -11.23 13.09 18.25
C HIS A 242 -9.81 13.45 18.72
N THR A 243 -9.61 14.65 19.25
CA THR A 243 -8.32 15.13 19.78
C THR A 243 -8.30 15.24 21.31
N THR A 244 -9.40 14.89 21.99
CA THR A 244 -9.49 14.89 23.45
C THR A 244 -8.64 13.77 24.06
N ASP A 245 -8.57 12.63 23.40
CA ASP A 245 -7.84 11.46 23.87
C ASP A 245 -6.32 11.71 23.97
N ARG A 246 -5.65 10.86 24.75
CA ARG A 246 -4.20 10.95 25.00
C ARG A 246 -3.33 10.40 23.86
N ASP A 247 -3.94 9.93 22.79
CA ASP A 247 -3.21 9.38 21.66
C ASP A 247 -2.44 10.48 20.93
N LYS A 248 -1.39 10.06 20.22
CA LYS A 248 -0.68 10.93 19.29
C LYS A 248 -1.62 11.25 18.14
N VAL A 249 -1.82 12.53 17.85
CA VAL A 249 -2.72 12.96 16.77
C VAL A 249 -2.01 13.96 15.87
N ILE A 250 -2.12 13.72 14.56
CA ILE A 250 -1.75 14.66 13.51
C ILE A 250 -2.98 14.85 12.61
N VAL A 251 -3.34 16.11 12.36
CA VAL A 251 -4.50 16.47 11.55
C VAL A 251 -4.07 17.44 10.46
N LEU A 252 -4.49 17.19 9.22
CA LEU A 252 -4.14 17.96 8.04
C LEU A 252 -5.42 18.35 7.29
N GLY A 253 -5.40 19.49 6.62
CA GLY A 253 -6.37 19.82 5.58
C GLY A 253 -6.83 21.26 5.62
N ASP A 254 -7.88 21.58 4.85
CA ASP A 254 -8.42 22.92 4.73
C ASP A 254 -9.43 23.20 5.85
N PHE A 255 -9.01 24.00 6.82
CA PHE A 255 -9.85 24.40 7.95
C PHE A 255 -10.67 25.66 7.66
N ASN A 256 -10.46 26.31 6.50
CA ASN A 256 -10.88 27.68 6.21
C ASN A 256 -10.54 28.67 7.36
N ALA A 257 -9.50 28.33 8.13
CA ALA A 257 -9.10 29.00 9.36
C ALA A 257 -7.78 29.74 9.13
N ARG A 258 -7.78 31.04 9.38
CA ARG A 258 -6.58 31.88 9.33
C ARG A 258 -6.19 32.20 10.77
N VAL A 259 -4.97 31.86 11.18
CA VAL A 259 -4.55 31.84 12.59
C VAL A 259 -3.48 32.87 12.95
N ALA A 260 -2.94 33.60 11.96
CA ALA A 260 -1.81 34.51 12.13
C ALA A 260 -0.63 33.88 12.86
N THR A 261 0.00 34.61 13.78
CA THR A 261 1.03 34.09 14.69
C THR A 261 0.34 33.60 15.97
N PRO A 262 0.07 32.30 16.13
CA PRO A 262 -0.74 31.81 17.25
C PRO A 262 0.06 31.82 18.55
N LEU A 263 -0.61 32.14 19.66
CA LEU A 263 -0.07 32.10 21.02
C LEU A 263 -0.50 30.78 21.68
N LEU A 264 0.24 29.71 21.39
CA LEU A 264 0.02 28.37 21.93
C LEU A 264 1.18 27.98 22.83
N ALA A 265 0.89 27.22 23.89
CA ALA A 265 1.89 26.77 24.85
C ALA A 265 1.96 25.23 24.89
N ASP A 266 3.13 24.72 25.23
CA ASP A 266 3.33 23.30 25.51
C ASP A 266 2.69 22.88 26.86
N ARG A 267 2.89 21.63 27.27
CA ARG A 267 2.35 21.10 28.54
C ARG A 267 2.96 21.76 29.78
N ASP A 268 4.16 22.32 29.64
CA ASP A 268 4.89 22.98 30.72
C ASP A 268 4.60 24.49 30.76
N GLY A 269 3.75 25.00 29.85
CA GLY A 269 3.37 26.39 29.74
C GLY A 269 4.38 27.25 28.95
N ASN A 270 5.36 26.64 28.29
CA ASN A 270 6.27 27.39 27.42
C ASN A 270 5.58 27.70 26.10
N TYR A 271 5.60 28.97 25.71
CA TYR A 271 5.04 29.39 24.44
C TYR A 271 5.88 28.86 23.27
N TYR A 272 5.20 28.28 22.30
CA TYR A 272 5.79 27.96 21.01
C TYR A 272 6.16 29.23 20.27
N GLN A 273 7.25 29.16 19.50
CA GLN A 273 7.70 30.25 18.65
C GLN A 273 7.32 29.96 17.22
N TYR A 274 6.87 30.99 16.51
CA TYR A 274 6.50 30.92 15.10
C TYR A 274 7.32 31.92 14.31
N GLN A 275 7.88 31.49 13.18
CA GLN A 275 8.76 32.34 12.35
C GLN A 275 8.33 32.31 10.89
N GLY A 276 8.35 33.47 10.25
CA GLY A 276 8.07 33.59 8.81
C GLY A 276 6.59 33.45 8.43
N VAL A 277 5.66 33.62 9.38
CA VAL A 277 4.22 33.62 9.09
C VAL A 277 3.88 34.77 8.15
N GLN A 278 3.36 34.45 6.96
CA GLN A 278 3.00 35.46 5.96
C GLN A 278 1.55 35.94 6.12
N ASP A 279 0.63 35.04 6.47
CA ASP A 279 -0.77 35.37 6.68
C ASP A 279 -0.98 35.93 8.09
N ASN A 280 -1.13 37.26 8.21
CA ASN A 280 -1.28 37.93 9.52
C ASN A 280 -2.75 38.13 9.95
N VAL A 281 -3.70 37.45 9.30
CA VAL A 281 -5.12 37.62 9.60
C VAL A 281 -5.62 36.50 10.51
N VAL A 282 -6.46 36.86 11.48
CA VAL A 282 -7.22 35.91 12.29
C VAL A 282 -8.71 36.04 11.98
N ASN A 283 -9.30 34.98 11.40
CA ASN A 283 -10.75 34.93 11.17
C ASN A 283 -11.48 34.17 12.29
N GLU A 284 -12.80 34.08 12.22
CA GLU A 284 -13.62 33.41 13.25
C GLU A 284 -13.27 31.93 13.40
N HIS A 285 -13.10 31.22 12.28
CA HIS A 285 -12.61 29.85 12.22
C HIS A 285 -11.26 29.67 12.91
N GLY A 286 -10.32 30.59 12.67
CA GLY A 286 -9.03 30.63 13.33
C GLY A 286 -9.15 30.76 14.84
N ARG A 287 -10.01 31.65 15.35
CA ARG A 287 -10.23 31.78 16.81
C ARG A 287 -10.81 30.50 17.41
N THR A 288 -11.79 29.90 16.74
CA THR A 288 -12.39 28.63 17.20
C THR A 288 -11.36 27.51 17.21
N LEU A 289 -10.56 27.37 16.15
CA LEU A 289 -9.51 26.37 16.05
C LEU A 289 -8.43 26.56 17.12
N LEU A 290 -7.97 27.80 17.36
CA LEU A 290 -6.99 28.09 18.41
C LEU A 290 -7.52 27.80 19.82
N ASN A 291 -8.81 28.05 20.08
CA ASN A 291 -9.44 27.66 21.33
C ASN A 291 -9.44 26.14 21.53
N ILE A 292 -9.74 25.37 20.48
CA ILE A 292 -9.65 23.90 20.53
C ILE A 292 -8.21 23.47 20.78
N CYS A 293 -7.25 24.10 20.09
CA CYS A 293 -5.84 23.78 20.27
C CYS A 293 -5.39 23.98 21.73
N ASN A 294 -5.72 25.13 22.33
CA ASN A 294 -5.43 25.42 23.73
C ASN A 294 -6.08 24.41 24.68
N ASN A 295 -7.36 24.09 24.46
CA ASN A 295 -8.10 23.19 25.36
C ASN A 295 -7.64 21.74 25.27
N ASN A 296 -7.18 21.30 24.10
CA ASN A 296 -6.82 19.91 23.84
C ASN A 296 -5.30 19.69 23.80
N GLY A 297 -4.47 20.68 24.12
CA GLY A 297 -3.00 20.55 24.06
C GLY A 297 -2.51 20.21 22.64
N LEU A 298 -3.10 20.88 21.65
CA LEU A 298 -2.66 20.85 20.26
C LEU A 298 -1.89 22.12 19.93
N THR A 299 -1.07 22.05 18.90
CA THR A 299 -0.35 23.18 18.33
C THR A 299 -0.49 23.20 16.80
N VAL A 300 -0.37 24.39 16.22
CA VAL A 300 -0.25 24.55 14.76
C VAL A 300 1.21 24.28 14.41
N ALA A 301 1.47 23.34 13.50
CA ALA A 301 2.82 22.97 13.10
C ALA A 301 3.38 23.86 11.99
N ASN A 302 2.53 24.52 11.20
CA ASN A 302 2.97 25.49 10.21
C ASN A 302 3.78 26.61 10.88
N HIS A 303 4.93 26.94 10.31
CA HIS A 303 5.87 27.96 10.78
C HIS A 303 6.41 27.75 12.21
N LEU A 304 6.21 26.57 12.79
CA LEU A 304 6.60 26.27 14.17
C LEU A 304 8.12 26.13 14.29
N TYR A 305 8.73 26.88 15.20
CA TYR A 305 10.12 26.71 15.61
C TYR A 305 10.18 25.90 16.91
N HIS A 306 10.71 24.68 16.83
CA HIS A 306 10.79 23.75 17.95
C HIS A 306 12.12 22.99 17.95
N ASN A 307 12.79 22.92 19.10
CA ASN A 307 14.05 22.18 19.29
C ASN A 307 15.14 22.48 18.24
N GLY A 308 15.24 23.76 17.82
CA GLY A 308 16.21 24.20 16.82
C GLY A 308 15.81 23.88 15.38
N ASN A 309 14.65 23.25 15.15
CA ASN A 309 14.09 22.99 13.84
C ASN A 309 12.97 24.01 13.54
N LEU A 310 13.07 24.67 12.39
CA LEU A 310 11.97 25.49 11.86
C LEU A 310 11.17 24.64 10.88
N LEU A 311 9.94 24.29 11.26
CA LEU A 311 8.99 23.70 10.32
C LEU A 311 8.59 24.77 9.29
N GLY A 312 8.44 24.34 8.04
CA GLY A 312 8.04 25.23 6.96
C GLY A 312 6.59 25.71 7.09
N GLY A 313 6.10 26.33 6.05
CA GLY A 313 4.78 26.93 5.98
C GLY A 313 4.79 27.98 4.88
N ASP A 314 3.64 28.19 4.25
CA ASP A 314 3.43 29.24 3.27
C ASP A 314 1.93 29.45 3.08
N LEU A 315 1.55 30.48 2.33
CA LEU A 315 0.18 30.67 1.88
C LEU A 315 -0.27 29.43 1.08
N SER A 316 -1.37 28.84 1.50
CA SER A 316 -1.85 27.57 0.93
C SER A 316 -3.01 27.76 -0.04
N PHE A 317 -3.64 28.93 -0.09
CA PHE A 317 -4.77 29.22 -0.97
C PHE A 317 -4.49 30.42 -1.86
N ARG A 318 -4.81 30.29 -3.16
CA ARG A 318 -4.68 31.34 -4.16
C ARG A 318 -6.01 31.72 -4.79
N ARG A 319 -6.09 33.01 -5.13
CA ARG A 319 -7.14 33.55 -5.97
C ARG A 319 -6.50 34.06 -7.25
N ARG A 320 -6.84 33.43 -8.37
CA ARG A 320 -6.15 33.62 -9.66
C ARG A 320 -4.67 33.22 -9.52
N GLU A 321 -3.74 34.14 -9.78
CA GLU A 321 -2.30 33.89 -9.76
C GLU A 321 -1.63 34.23 -8.43
N HIS A 322 -2.37 34.75 -7.45
CA HIS A 322 -1.80 35.24 -6.19
C HIS A 322 -2.21 34.33 -5.03
N TRP A 323 -1.23 33.82 -4.29
CA TRP A 323 -1.44 33.21 -2.99
C TRP A 323 -1.84 34.31 -1.99
N ILE A 324 -2.94 34.11 -1.26
CA ILE A 324 -3.57 35.18 -0.45
C ILE A 324 -3.87 34.78 0.99
N SER A 325 -3.88 33.48 1.31
CA SER A 325 -4.17 33.02 2.67
C SER A 325 -3.56 31.66 2.95
N GLU A 326 -3.27 31.43 4.22
CA GLU A 326 -2.91 30.13 4.78
C GLU A 326 -4.14 29.56 5.49
N ILE A 327 -4.76 28.54 4.89
CA ILE A 327 -5.98 27.90 5.42
C ILE A 327 -5.86 26.37 5.49
N ASP A 328 -4.87 25.80 4.80
CA ASP A 328 -4.48 24.41 4.89
C ASP A 328 -3.43 24.27 6.01
N LEU A 329 -3.84 23.70 7.14
CA LEU A 329 -3.03 23.67 8.35
C LEU A 329 -2.67 22.23 8.73
N CYS A 330 -1.52 22.09 9.39
CA CYS A 330 -1.16 20.90 10.14
C CYS A 330 -1.34 21.18 11.63
N ILE A 331 -2.27 20.48 12.27
CA ILE A 331 -2.54 20.55 13.70
C ILE A 331 -2.04 19.27 14.35
N ILE A 332 -1.20 19.39 15.37
CA ILE A 332 -0.58 18.23 16.02
C ILE A 332 -0.79 18.29 17.53
N LYS A 333 -0.88 17.13 18.19
CA LYS A 333 -0.68 17.07 19.64
C LYS A 333 0.73 17.55 19.99
N ASN A 334 0.89 18.25 21.12
CA ASN A 334 2.19 18.77 21.55
C ASN A 334 3.28 17.67 21.64
N GLU A 335 2.90 16.45 22.02
CA GLU A 335 3.80 15.28 22.08
C GLU A 335 4.23 14.73 20.71
N CYS A 336 3.63 15.21 19.62
CA CYS A 336 4.01 14.87 18.25
C CYS A 336 4.99 15.90 17.64
N ALA A 337 5.31 17.00 18.34
CA ALA A 337 6.17 18.05 17.79
C ALA A 337 7.53 17.51 17.34
N ASP A 338 8.16 16.66 18.15
CA ASP A 338 9.43 16.01 17.82
C ASP A 338 9.33 14.96 16.71
N MET A 339 8.11 14.51 16.37
CA MET A 339 7.91 13.54 15.29
C MET A 339 7.90 14.22 13.92
N ILE A 340 7.54 15.50 13.81
CA ILE A 340 7.51 16.19 12.53
C ILE A 340 8.91 16.70 12.21
N THR A 341 9.57 16.11 11.22
CA THR A 341 10.92 16.52 10.80
C THR A 341 10.88 17.57 9.70
N ASN A 342 9.83 17.57 8.89
CA ASN A 342 9.64 18.52 7.81
C ASN A 342 8.16 18.80 7.57
N LEU A 343 7.85 20.05 7.20
CA LEU A 343 6.53 20.49 6.74
C LEU A 343 6.76 21.45 5.58
N ASN A 344 6.07 21.24 4.47
CA ASN A 344 6.19 22.07 3.27
C ASN A 344 4.82 22.35 2.63
N VAL A 345 4.66 23.55 2.06
CA VAL A 345 3.51 23.95 1.25
C VAL A 345 3.99 24.12 -0.19
N ASP A 346 3.59 23.23 -1.09
CA ASP A 346 4.07 23.23 -2.47
C ASP A 346 3.23 24.12 -3.38
N GLN A 347 3.61 25.39 -3.46
CA GLN A 347 2.98 26.38 -4.34
C GLN A 347 3.30 26.21 -5.83
N THR A 348 4.16 25.25 -6.21
CA THR A 348 4.59 25.09 -7.60
C THR A 348 3.57 24.35 -8.47
N ILE A 349 2.59 23.66 -7.85
CA ILE A 349 1.60 22.83 -8.55
C ILE A 349 0.49 23.72 -9.14
N PRO A 350 0.41 23.88 -10.48
CA PRO A 350 -0.33 24.98 -11.09
C PRO A 350 -1.84 24.74 -11.28
N ARG A 351 -2.38 23.60 -10.84
CA ARG A 351 -3.75 23.16 -11.21
C ARG A 351 -4.82 23.31 -10.13
N SER A 352 -4.44 23.62 -8.89
CA SER A 352 -5.39 23.76 -7.78
C SER A 352 -5.42 25.20 -7.26
N TYR A 353 -6.52 25.61 -6.63
CA TYR A 353 -6.56 26.85 -5.84
C TYR A 353 -5.89 26.67 -4.48
N HIS A 354 -5.56 25.42 -4.11
CA HIS A 354 -4.82 25.06 -2.90
C HIS A 354 -3.45 24.49 -3.26
N ALA A 355 -2.41 24.90 -2.54
CA ALA A 355 -1.10 24.29 -2.57
C ALA A 355 -1.11 23.02 -1.71
N PRO A 356 -0.55 21.89 -2.17
CA PRO A 356 -0.45 20.70 -1.33
C PRO A 356 0.40 20.94 -0.08
N LEU A 357 -0.14 20.52 1.05
CA LEU A 357 0.54 20.50 2.35
C LEU A 357 1.15 19.12 2.57
N CYS A 358 2.48 19.06 2.69
CA CYS A 358 3.25 17.83 2.87
C CYS A 358 3.95 17.83 4.22
N ILE A 359 3.86 16.71 4.95
CA ILE A 359 4.61 16.52 6.20
C ILE A 359 5.48 15.27 6.11
N THR A 360 6.63 15.31 6.80
CA THR A 360 7.48 14.14 7.03
C THR A 360 7.48 13.82 8.51
N VAL A 361 7.18 12.56 8.84
CA VAL A 361 7.08 12.09 10.21
C VAL A 361 8.22 11.11 10.49
N ALA A 362 9.08 11.41 11.45
CA ALA A 362 10.05 10.48 11.99
C ALA A 362 9.37 9.49 12.94
N ILE A 363 9.58 8.20 12.66
CA ILE A 363 9.07 7.10 13.47
C ILE A 363 10.27 6.52 14.20
N ALA A 364 10.54 7.03 15.41
CA ALA A 364 11.71 6.65 16.21
C ALA A 364 11.70 5.17 16.61
N GLU A 365 10.52 4.62 16.86
CA GLU A 365 10.32 3.20 17.14
C GLU A 365 9.32 2.65 16.13
N ARG A 366 9.81 2.04 15.05
CA ARG A 366 8.98 1.02 14.40
C ARG A 366 8.76 -0.02 15.47
N GLN A 367 7.53 -0.18 15.97
CA GLN A 367 7.19 -1.41 16.67
C GLN A 367 7.58 -2.53 15.73
N VAL A 368 8.60 -3.30 16.11
CA VAL A 368 8.99 -4.47 15.33
C VAL A 368 7.77 -5.37 15.37
N VAL A 369 7.02 -5.36 14.27
CA VAL A 369 5.84 -6.21 14.14
C VAL A 369 6.36 -7.62 14.30
N SER A 370 5.89 -8.32 15.35
CA SER A 370 6.41 -9.65 15.62
C SER A 370 6.18 -10.53 14.39
N PRO A 371 7.09 -11.48 14.08
CA PRO A 371 6.86 -12.41 12.98
C PRO A 371 5.50 -13.11 13.07
N ALA A 372 4.99 -13.36 14.29
CA ALA A 372 3.66 -13.92 14.53
C ALA A 372 2.52 -12.98 14.11
N GLU A 373 2.64 -11.68 14.39
CA GLU A 373 1.69 -10.65 13.97
C GLU A 373 1.72 -10.45 12.45
N LEU A 374 2.91 -10.49 11.82
CA LEU A 374 3.03 -10.49 10.35
C LEU A 374 2.40 -11.75 9.75
N LEU A 375 2.64 -12.93 10.33
CA LEU A 375 2.02 -14.17 9.89
C LEU A 375 0.50 -14.12 10.03
N HIS A 376 -0.01 -13.64 11.16
CA HIS A 376 -1.45 -13.49 11.38
C HIS A 376 -2.07 -12.55 10.34
N ARG A 377 -1.44 -11.42 10.04
CA ARG A 377 -1.92 -10.48 9.01
C ARG A 377 -1.91 -11.12 7.62
N ALA A 378 -0.84 -11.84 7.29
CA ALA A 378 -0.75 -12.60 6.04
C ALA A 378 -1.82 -13.72 5.95
N SER A 379 -2.08 -14.43 7.06
CA SER A 379 -3.13 -15.45 7.15
C SER A 379 -4.53 -14.85 7.04
N ALA A 380 -4.77 -13.68 7.63
CA ALA A 380 -6.06 -12.97 7.52
C ALA A 380 -6.38 -12.54 6.09
N LEU A 381 -5.36 -12.21 5.29
CA LEU A 381 -5.52 -11.94 3.85
C LEU A 381 -5.86 -13.20 3.04
N GLY A 382 -5.62 -14.40 3.58
CA GLY A 382 -5.91 -15.70 2.96
C GLY A 382 -7.12 -16.44 3.55
N GLU A 383 -7.83 -15.87 4.52
CA GLU A 383 -8.95 -16.54 5.19
C GLU A 383 -10.18 -16.68 4.26
N PRO A 384 -10.83 -17.86 4.18
CA PRO A 384 -11.93 -18.17 3.24
C PRO A 384 -13.18 -17.29 3.35
N GLN A 385 -13.31 -16.53 4.44
CA GLN A 385 -14.46 -15.68 4.71
C GLN A 385 -14.61 -14.54 3.67
N TYR A 386 -13.54 -14.25 2.93
CA TYR A 386 -13.55 -13.33 1.77
C TYR A 386 -13.71 -14.03 0.42
N VAL A 387 -13.66 -15.37 0.37
CA VAL A 387 -13.68 -16.16 -0.87
C VAL A 387 -15.08 -16.59 -1.26
N GLU A 388 -16.00 -16.74 -0.30
CA GLU A 388 -17.36 -17.27 -0.57
C GLU A 388 -18.29 -16.33 -1.37
N ASN A 389 -17.88 -15.08 -1.64
CA ASN A 389 -18.65 -14.14 -2.49
C ASN A 389 -18.01 -13.87 -3.86
N ILE A 390 -16.98 -14.63 -4.26
CA ILE A 390 -16.41 -14.49 -5.60
C ILE A 390 -17.39 -15.13 -6.60
N GLN A 391 -18.15 -14.28 -7.30
CA GLN A 391 -18.84 -14.62 -8.56
C GLN A 391 -17.91 -15.44 -9.46
N PRO A 392 -18.45 -16.31 -10.35
CA PRO A 392 -17.65 -17.16 -11.23
C PRO A 392 -16.50 -16.34 -11.83
N SER A 393 -15.28 -16.73 -11.46
CA SER A 393 -14.06 -15.96 -11.68
C SER A 393 -14.07 -15.33 -13.08
N LEU A 394 -14.07 -14.00 -13.13
CA LEU A 394 -13.85 -13.28 -14.39
C LEU A 394 -12.61 -13.90 -15.06
N PRO A 395 -12.71 -14.30 -16.34
CA PRO A 395 -11.61 -14.95 -17.03
C PRO A 395 -10.35 -14.09 -16.95
N LYS A 396 -9.22 -14.70 -16.55
CA LYS A 396 -7.91 -14.03 -16.44
C LYS A 396 -7.66 -13.11 -17.65
N SER A 397 -7.26 -11.86 -17.38
CA SER A 397 -6.93 -10.89 -18.43
C SER A 397 -5.86 -11.47 -19.37
N MET A 398 -6.12 -11.44 -20.67
CA MET A 398 -5.12 -11.79 -21.68
C MET A 398 -4.25 -10.58 -21.99
N GLN A 399 -2.95 -10.80 -22.21
CA GLN A 399 -2.08 -9.76 -22.71
C GLN A 399 -2.27 -9.64 -24.23
N TYR A 400 -2.50 -8.43 -24.74
CA TYR A 400 -2.74 -8.20 -26.18
C TYR A 400 -1.66 -8.82 -27.08
N LYS A 401 -0.41 -8.82 -26.63
CA LYS A 401 0.74 -9.40 -27.33
C LYS A 401 0.68 -10.93 -27.56
N THR A 402 -0.23 -11.64 -26.89
CA THR A 402 -0.41 -13.09 -27.08
C THR A 402 -1.48 -13.41 -28.13
N VAL A 403 -2.15 -12.40 -28.68
CA VAL A 403 -3.13 -12.56 -29.75
C VAL A 403 -2.40 -12.43 -31.08
N ASP A 404 -2.39 -13.49 -31.87
CA ASP A 404 -1.86 -13.44 -33.23
C ASP A 404 -2.86 -12.67 -34.13
N PRO A 405 -2.44 -11.55 -34.74
CA PRO A 405 -3.34 -10.71 -35.54
C PRO A 405 -3.88 -11.43 -36.78
N ASP A 406 -3.13 -12.35 -37.38
CA ASP A 406 -3.54 -13.06 -38.59
C ASP A 406 -4.57 -14.15 -38.24
N VAL A 407 -4.37 -14.85 -37.13
CA VAL A 407 -5.34 -15.83 -36.62
C VAL A 407 -6.61 -15.14 -36.15
N LEU A 408 -6.50 -14.00 -35.45
CA LEU A 408 -7.67 -13.21 -35.06
C LEU A 408 -8.44 -12.73 -36.29
N THR A 409 -7.75 -12.26 -37.32
CA THR A 409 -8.37 -11.82 -38.58
C THR A 409 -9.09 -12.98 -39.27
N THR A 410 -8.48 -14.17 -39.30
CA THR A 410 -9.08 -15.38 -39.88
C THR A 410 -10.34 -15.80 -39.12
N GLU A 411 -10.28 -15.87 -37.79
CA GLU A 411 -11.43 -16.21 -36.94
C GLU A 411 -12.56 -15.17 -37.05
N LEU A 412 -12.22 -13.88 -37.17
CA LEU A 412 -13.20 -12.81 -37.40
C LEU A 412 -13.85 -12.88 -38.79
N GLN A 413 -13.14 -13.38 -39.80
CA GLN A 413 -13.68 -13.59 -41.15
C GLN A 413 -14.55 -14.86 -41.24
N GLU A 414 -14.20 -15.90 -40.49
CA GLU A 414 -14.94 -17.17 -40.44
C GLU A 414 -16.16 -17.10 -39.51
N THR A 415 -16.13 -16.22 -38.50
CA THR A 415 -17.28 -16.01 -37.62
C THR A 415 -18.31 -15.12 -38.31
N PRO A 416 -19.55 -15.57 -38.54
CA PRO A 416 -20.58 -14.75 -39.16
C PRO A 416 -20.81 -13.50 -38.30
N THR A 417 -20.79 -12.33 -38.94
CA THR A 417 -21.04 -11.05 -38.27
C THR A 417 -22.39 -11.16 -37.55
N PRO A 418 -22.45 -10.87 -36.23
CA PRO A 418 -23.72 -10.90 -35.52
C PRO A 418 -24.71 -9.99 -36.27
N ILE A 419 -25.87 -10.53 -36.62
CA ILE A 419 -26.87 -9.80 -37.40
C ILE A 419 -27.42 -8.71 -36.50
N LEU A 420 -26.84 -7.51 -36.62
CA LEU A 420 -27.39 -6.29 -36.07
C LEU A 420 -28.55 -5.89 -36.98
N ALA A 421 -29.73 -6.47 -36.76
CA ALA A 421 -30.92 -6.02 -37.44
C ALA A 421 -31.17 -4.56 -37.04
N GLU A 422 -31.09 -3.63 -38.00
CA GLU A 422 -31.21 -2.18 -37.78
C GLU A 422 -32.54 -1.75 -37.09
N ASN A 423 -33.49 -2.68 -36.94
CA ASN A 423 -34.81 -2.43 -36.37
C ASN A 423 -35.17 -3.37 -35.18
N SER A 424 -34.23 -4.13 -34.62
CA SER A 424 -34.49 -4.94 -33.42
C SER A 424 -34.20 -4.12 -32.16
N GLU A 425 -35.24 -3.75 -31.42
CA GLU A 425 -35.13 -3.01 -30.14
C GLU A 425 -34.36 -3.75 -29.03
N VAL A 426 -33.90 -4.98 -29.27
CA VAL A 426 -33.10 -5.75 -28.32
C VAL A 426 -31.86 -6.29 -29.04
N CYS A 427 -30.84 -5.45 -29.15
CA CYS A 427 -29.48 -5.94 -29.38
C CYS A 427 -28.95 -6.45 -28.04
N ASP A 428 -28.78 -7.76 -27.91
CA ASP A 428 -28.15 -8.36 -26.73
C ASP A 428 -26.64 -8.08 -26.76
N VAL A 429 -26.28 -6.89 -26.25
CA VAL A 429 -24.89 -6.40 -26.18
C VAL A 429 -24.03 -7.38 -25.39
N GLU A 430 -24.60 -8.05 -24.38
CA GLU A 430 -23.87 -9.00 -23.54
C GLU A 430 -23.52 -10.27 -24.33
N ALA A 431 -24.45 -10.79 -25.13
CA ALA A 431 -24.17 -11.91 -26.03
C ALA A 431 -23.11 -11.56 -27.10
N ALA A 432 -23.18 -10.37 -27.68
CA ALA A 432 -22.20 -9.91 -28.68
C ALA A 432 -20.80 -9.73 -28.07
N VAL A 433 -20.71 -9.14 -26.87
CA VAL A 433 -19.45 -9.02 -26.12
C VAL A 433 -18.91 -10.40 -25.75
N THR A 434 -19.76 -11.32 -25.29
CA THR A 434 -19.37 -12.69 -24.93
C THR A 434 -18.78 -13.44 -26.13
N GLU A 435 -19.40 -13.30 -27.30
CA GLU A 435 -18.92 -13.93 -28.53
C GLU A 435 -17.60 -13.29 -29.01
N GLY A 436 -17.46 -11.96 -28.94
CA GLY A 436 -16.18 -11.29 -29.21
C GLY A 436 -15.04 -11.78 -28.31
N TYR A 437 -15.32 -11.98 -27.02
CA TYR A 437 -14.35 -12.56 -26.08
C TYR A 437 -13.98 -14.02 -26.43
N ARG A 438 -14.94 -14.82 -26.89
CA ARG A 438 -14.70 -16.20 -27.33
C ARG A 438 -13.73 -16.25 -28.51
N ILE A 439 -13.95 -15.40 -29.52
CA ILE A 439 -13.12 -15.32 -30.73
C ILE A 439 -11.68 -14.92 -30.38
N ILE A 440 -11.50 -13.86 -29.57
CA ILE A 440 -10.16 -13.41 -29.16
C ILE A 440 -9.42 -14.51 -28.39
N ARG A 441 -10.14 -15.29 -27.57
CA ARG A 441 -9.56 -16.44 -26.84
C ARG A 441 -9.16 -17.58 -27.76
N ALA A 442 -9.98 -17.90 -28.76
CA ALA A 442 -9.65 -18.93 -29.74
C ALA A 442 -8.36 -18.55 -30.49
N ALA A 443 -8.25 -17.31 -30.93
CA ALA A 443 -7.06 -16.78 -31.60
C ALA A 443 -5.80 -16.85 -30.71
N ALA A 444 -5.90 -16.43 -29.45
CA ALA A 444 -4.79 -16.51 -28.50
C ALA A 444 -4.37 -17.97 -28.18
N ALA A 445 -5.34 -18.89 -28.09
CA ALA A 445 -5.07 -20.29 -27.83
C ALA A 445 -4.39 -20.98 -29.03
N ALA A 446 -4.83 -20.66 -30.25
CA ALA A 446 -4.21 -21.13 -31.48
C ALA A 446 -2.77 -20.58 -31.63
N ALA A 447 -2.55 -19.30 -31.32
CA ALA A 447 -1.21 -18.69 -31.29
C ALA A 447 -0.28 -19.39 -30.28
N ALA A 448 -0.79 -19.67 -29.07
CA ALA A 448 -0.05 -20.42 -28.05
C ALA A 448 0.25 -21.86 -28.50
N ALA A 449 -0.69 -22.54 -29.14
CA ALA A 449 -0.48 -23.88 -29.68
C ALA A 449 0.56 -23.90 -30.81
N ALA A 450 0.54 -22.90 -31.70
CA ALA A 450 1.53 -22.72 -32.76
C ALA A 450 2.93 -22.45 -32.17
N ALA A 451 3.04 -21.56 -31.17
CA ALA A 451 4.29 -21.28 -30.49
C ALA A 451 4.88 -22.54 -29.81
N VAL A 452 4.04 -23.37 -29.20
CA VAL A 452 4.44 -24.68 -28.62
C VAL A 452 4.88 -25.65 -29.70
N HIS A 453 4.25 -25.65 -30.87
CA HIS A 453 4.64 -26.52 -32.00
C HIS A 453 5.99 -26.09 -32.59
N THR A 454 6.20 -24.80 -32.83
CA THR A 454 7.48 -24.25 -33.33
C THR A 454 8.62 -24.52 -32.35
N THR A 455 8.39 -24.33 -31.05
CA THR A 455 9.37 -24.61 -29.99
C THR A 455 9.66 -26.11 -29.84
N ARG A 456 8.68 -26.98 -30.11
CA ARG A 456 8.88 -28.43 -30.13
C ARG A 456 9.65 -28.89 -31.37
N VAL A 457 9.43 -28.31 -32.54
CA VAL A 457 10.11 -28.72 -33.79
C VAL A 457 11.59 -28.29 -33.78
N THR A 458 11.91 -27.09 -33.31
CA THR A 458 13.31 -26.64 -33.16
C THR A 458 14.08 -27.43 -32.10
N ASN A 459 13.45 -27.77 -30.96
CA ASN A 459 14.07 -28.63 -29.96
C ASN A 459 14.16 -30.10 -30.38
N ARG A 460 13.26 -30.63 -31.22
CA ARG A 460 13.33 -32.04 -31.69
C ARG A 460 14.46 -32.26 -32.69
N GLN A 461 14.77 -31.28 -33.55
CA GLN A 461 15.88 -31.40 -34.51
C GLN A 461 17.26 -31.30 -33.84
N GLN A 462 17.38 -30.59 -32.71
CA GLN A 462 18.63 -30.51 -31.95
C GLN A 462 18.89 -31.72 -31.03
N VAL A 463 17.84 -32.48 -30.66
CA VAL A 463 17.94 -33.59 -29.69
C VAL A 463 18.04 -34.97 -30.37
N THR A 464 17.75 -35.12 -31.66
CA THR A 464 17.91 -36.40 -32.38
C THR A 464 19.34 -36.74 -32.81
N ALA A 465 20.33 -35.89 -32.55
CA ALA A 465 21.71 -36.15 -32.97
C ALA A 465 22.59 -36.84 -31.92
N ASN A 466 22.21 -36.87 -30.64
CA ASN A 466 23.00 -37.55 -29.61
C ASN A 466 22.12 -38.15 -28.51
N ASN A 467 22.40 -39.43 -28.21
CA ASN A 467 21.96 -40.21 -27.04
C ASN A 467 20.70 -41.07 -27.23
N ALA A 468 20.92 -42.17 -27.95
CA ALA A 468 20.30 -43.45 -27.62
C ALA A 468 20.97 -44.03 -26.36
N TRP A 469 20.52 -43.63 -25.16
CA TRP A 469 20.88 -44.31 -23.90
C TRP A 469 19.69 -44.22 -22.91
N GLU A 470 19.13 -45.38 -22.56
CA GLU A 470 18.27 -45.74 -21.39
C GLU A 470 16.94 -44.97 -21.20
N SER A 471 15.71 -45.46 -21.43
CA SER A 471 15.01 -46.75 -21.40
C SER A 471 14.66 -47.39 -20.04
N LEU A 472 15.22 -47.01 -18.88
CA LEU A 472 14.81 -47.65 -17.62
C LEU A 472 14.95 -46.79 -16.34
N GLU A 473 14.95 -45.46 -16.42
CA GLU A 473 14.92 -44.61 -15.21
C GLU A 473 13.61 -43.79 -15.05
N PRO A 474 13.05 -43.67 -13.83
CA PRO A 474 11.70 -43.16 -13.63
C PRO A 474 11.63 -41.65 -13.84
N ARG A 475 10.54 -41.20 -14.47
CA ARG A 475 10.15 -39.78 -14.70
C ARG A 475 10.50 -38.81 -13.57
N TRP A 476 10.43 -39.26 -12.32
CA TRP A 476 10.79 -38.46 -11.14
C TRP A 476 12.26 -38.08 -11.10
N ARG A 477 13.18 -38.98 -11.46
CA ARG A 477 14.60 -38.63 -11.55
C ARG A 477 14.81 -37.49 -12.54
N ARG A 478 14.08 -37.50 -13.67
CA ARG A 478 14.10 -36.42 -14.66
C ARG A 478 13.53 -35.09 -14.13
N ILE A 479 12.53 -35.12 -13.25
CA ILE A 479 11.95 -33.92 -12.60
C ILE A 479 12.89 -33.39 -11.50
N LEU A 480 13.58 -34.28 -10.78
CA LEU A 480 14.53 -33.92 -9.73
C LEU A 480 15.86 -33.41 -10.31
N GLU A 481 16.33 -33.99 -11.42
CA GLU A 481 17.56 -33.59 -12.12
C GLU A 481 17.42 -32.31 -12.94
N THR A 482 16.19 -31.93 -13.32
CA THR A 482 15.97 -30.71 -14.12
C THR A 482 16.19 -29.43 -13.32
N ASN A 483 16.18 -29.49 -11.98
CA ASN A 483 16.29 -28.33 -11.10
C ASN A 483 15.29 -27.19 -11.43
N ASP A 484 14.20 -27.53 -12.14
CA ASP A 484 13.18 -26.60 -12.58
C ASP A 484 12.08 -26.53 -11.51
N THR A 485 12.18 -25.51 -10.67
CA THR A 485 11.24 -25.24 -9.59
C THR A 485 9.80 -25.16 -10.09
N LYS A 486 9.54 -24.62 -11.29
CA LYS A 486 8.18 -24.55 -11.84
C LYS A 486 7.62 -25.93 -12.17
N MET A 487 8.47 -26.84 -12.64
CA MET A 487 8.03 -28.20 -12.95
C MET A 487 7.69 -28.97 -11.67
N ILE A 488 8.49 -28.80 -10.61
CA ILE A 488 8.26 -29.39 -9.29
C ILE A 488 6.95 -28.88 -8.68
N TRP A 489 6.71 -27.56 -8.70
CA TRP A 489 5.48 -26.94 -8.20
C TRP A 489 4.22 -27.30 -8.99
N LYS A 490 4.37 -27.85 -10.20
CA LYS A 490 3.22 -28.29 -11.01
C LYS A 490 2.70 -29.67 -10.57
N PHE A 491 3.51 -30.46 -9.87
CA PHE A 491 3.14 -31.80 -9.38
C PHE A 491 2.80 -31.84 -7.89
N ILE A 492 2.95 -30.71 -7.21
CA ILE A 492 2.60 -30.52 -5.81
C ILE A 492 1.50 -29.46 -5.79
N ASN A 493 0.31 -29.77 -5.29
CA ASN A 493 -0.71 -28.74 -5.17
C ASN A 493 -0.33 -27.74 -4.05
N TRP A 494 -1.02 -26.60 -4.02
CA TRP A 494 -0.72 -25.51 -3.07
C TRP A 494 -0.85 -25.89 -1.59
N LYS A 495 -1.43 -27.06 -1.26
CA LYS A 495 -1.49 -27.62 0.10
C LYS A 495 -0.35 -28.58 0.41
N GLY A 496 0.65 -28.72 -0.47
CA GLY A 496 1.72 -29.71 -0.34
C GLY A 496 1.29 -31.15 -0.68
N ASN A 497 0.06 -31.34 -1.14
CA ASN A 497 -0.43 -32.68 -1.49
C ASN A 497 -0.08 -33.01 -2.94
N VAL A 498 0.50 -34.18 -3.12
CA VAL A 498 0.72 -34.79 -4.44
C VAL A 498 -0.52 -35.59 -4.80
N ASP A 499 -0.95 -35.53 -6.06
CA ASP A 499 -2.14 -36.22 -6.58
C ASP A 499 -2.11 -37.72 -6.21
N GLN A 500 -3.18 -38.24 -5.59
CA GLN A 500 -3.13 -39.48 -4.77
C GLN A 500 -3.14 -40.79 -5.56
N ASN A 501 -3.27 -40.74 -6.89
CA ASN A 501 -3.22 -41.93 -7.73
C ASN A 501 -1.88 -41.96 -8.47
N MET A 502 -0.84 -42.62 -7.94
CA MET A 502 0.23 -43.36 -8.67
C MET A 502 1.19 -44.03 -7.65
N ASP A 503 1.41 -45.34 -7.82
CA ASP A 503 2.09 -46.25 -6.86
C ASP A 503 3.63 -46.10 -6.73
N ASP A 504 4.26 -45.14 -7.40
CA ASP A 504 5.73 -44.96 -7.37
C ASP A 504 6.11 -43.59 -6.80
N ARG A 505 5.73 -43.33 -5.53
CA ARG A 505 6.03 -42.08 -4.80
C ARG A 505 7.28 -42.23 -3.92
N PRO A 506 8.23 -41.26 -3.91
CA PRO A 506 9.29 -41.23 -2.90
C PRO A 506 8.65 -41.06 -1.52
N ASN A 507 9.19 -41.75 -0.51
CA ASN A 507 8.65 -41.60 0.84
C ASN A 507 8.92 -40.17 1.35
N GLU A 508 8.16 -39.76 2.36
CA GLU A 508 8.16 -38.39 2.86
C GLU A 508 9.54 -37.90 3.32
N ALA A 509 10.38 -38.81 3.85
CA ALA A 509 11.74 -38.48 4.25
C ALA A 509 12.63 -38.15 3.03
N GLN A 510 12.54 -38.95 1.97
CA GLN A 510 13.30 -38.72 0.73
C GLN A 510 12.87 -37.42 0.03
N PHE A 511 11.58 -37.11 0.04
CA PHE A 511 11.07 -35.86 -0.50
C PHE A 511 11.56 -34.65 0.30
N LYS A 512 11.51 -34.75 1.64
CA LYS A 512 11.95 -33.68 2.54
C LYS A 512 13.45 -33.41 2.39
N GLU A 513 14.28 -34.44 2.39
CA GLU A 513 15.73 -34.34 2.22
C GLU A 513 16.09 -33.68 0.87
N HIS A 514 15.41 -34.07 -0.21
CA HIS A 514 15.64 -33.46 -1.51
C HIS A 514 15.20 -31.99 -1.56
N LEU A 515 14.05 -31.65 -0.98
CA LEU A 515 13.57 -30.26 -0.90
C LEU A 515 14.53 -29.39 -0.08
N GLU A 516 15.05 -29.93 1.03
CA GLU A 516 16.05 -29.24 1.86
C GLU A 516 17.35 -29.01 1.11
N ASN A 517 17.84 -29.99 0.33
CA ASN A 517 19.02 -29.85 -0.52
C ASN A 517 18.83 -28.85 -1.67
N LEU A 518 17.61 -28.75 -2.21
CA LEU A 518 17.28 -27.83 -3.30
C LEU A 518 17.17 -26.37 -2.82
N LEU A 519 16.66 -26.18 -1.60
CA LEU A 519 16.59 -24.87 -0.96
C LEU A 519 17.94 -24.45 -0.37
N ASN A 520 18.82 -25.41 -0.05
CA ASN A 520 20.13 -25.17 0.55
C ASN A 520 21.23 -25.98 -0.16
N PRO A 521 21.58 -25.66 -1.42
CA PRO A 521 22.57 -26.44 -2.15
C PRO A 521 23.96 -26.27 -1.52
N GLU A 522 24.57 -27.39 -1.09
CA GLU A 522 25.84 -27.38 -0.35
C GLU A 522 27.05 -26.82 -1.15
N HIS A 523 26.91 -26.55 -2.46
CA HIS A 523 28.00 -26.13 -3.35
C HIS A 523 27.68 -24.94 -4.27
N ALA A 524 27.05 -23.87 -3.76
CA ALA A 524 26.87 -22.62 -4.53
C ALA A 524 28.14 -21.75 -4.56
N ASN A 525 29.25 -22.26 -5.09
CA ASN A 525 30.49 -21.49 -5.34
C ASN A 525 30.74 -21.18 -6.83
N THR A 526 29.76 -21.39 -7.71
CA THR A 526 29.91 -21.07 -9.14
C THR A 526 28.88 -20.02 -9.54
N THR A 527 29.28 -18.76 -9.46
CA THR A 527 28.51 -17.60 -9.93
C THR A 527 28.50 -17.57 -11.45
N THR A 528 27.42 -18.01 -12.09
CA THR A 528 27.16 -17.68 -13.50
C THR A 528 26.60 -16.26 -13.55
N SER A 529 27.39 -15.31 -14.06
CA SER A 529 26.96 -13.91 -14.21
C SER A 529 25.79 -13.81 -15.19
N CYS A 530 24.65 -13.31 -14.75
CA CYS A 530 23.58 -12.89 -15.65
C CYS A 530 23.89 -11.47 -16.12
N ASP A 531 24.13 -11.29 -17.42
CA ASP A 531 24.38 -9.99 -18.04
C ASP A 531 23.07 -9.19 -18.11
N VAL A 532 22.97 -8.18 -17.25
CA VAL A 532 21.78 -7.32 -17.10
C VAL A 532 21.66 -6.31 -18.25
N SER A 533 22.65 -6.21 -19.14
CA SER A 533 22.63 -5.26 -20.26
C SER A 533 21.61 -5.58 -21.36
N ALA A 534 20.97 -6.76 -21.32
CA ALA A 534 19.98 -7.21 -22.29
C ALA A 534 18.52 -7.21 -21.78
N ALA A 535 18.22 -6.56 -20.65
CA ALA A 535 16.84 -6.42 -20.18
C ALA A 535 16.09 -5.37 -21.01
N PRO A 536 15.00 -5.70 -21.72
CA PRO A 536 14.26 -4.73 -22.53
C PRO A 536 13.58 -3.69 -21.63
N TYR A 537 13.81 -2.42 -21.97
CA TYR A 537 13.13 -1.25 -21.41
C TYR A 537 11.61 -1.36 -21.63
N ILE A 538 10.84 -1.26 -20.54
CA ILE A 538 9.38 -1.20 -20.57
C ILE A 538 8.96 0.22 -20.21
N PRO A 539 8.39 1.01 -21.14
CA PRO A 539 7.81 2.30 -20.81
C PRO A 539 6.58 2.11 -19.92
N ILE A 540 6.58 2.83 -18.81
CA ILE A 540 5.51 2.91 -17.81
C ILE A 540 4.35 3.69 -18.42
N LEU A 541 3.15 3.10 -18.36
CA LEU A 541 1.90 3.68 -18.85
C LEU A 541 1.30 4.59 -17.78
N ASP A 542 1.20 5.90 -18.07
CA ASP A 542 0.23 6.80 -17.47
C ASP A 542 -0.49 7.58 -18.58
N ASP A 543 -1.79 7.82 -18.33
CA ASP A 543 -2.83 8.51 -19.10
C ASP A 543 -3.52 7.80 -20.29
N LEU A 544 -4.87 7.85 -20.26
CA LEU A 544 -5.73 7.51 -21.39
C LEU A 544 -5.53 8.56 -22.49
N PHE A 545 -5.20 8.13 -23.71
CA PHE A 545 -5.11 9.01 -24.88
C PHE A 545 -6.35 9.89 -25.00
N THR A 546 -6.14 11.19 -25.14
CA THR A 546 -7.22 12.11 -25.50
C THR A 546 -7.63 11.89 -26.96
N CYS A 547 -8.89 12.17 -27.30
CA CYS A 547 -9.35 12.08 -28.70
C CYS A 547 -8.53 12.97 -29.66
N GLU A 548 -7.89 14.01 -29.13
CA GLU A 548 -7.05 14.95 -29.88
C GLU A 548 -5.68 14.34 -30.24
N GLU A 549 -5.04 13.63 -29.31
CA GLU A 549 -3.79 12.89 -29.55
C GLU A 549 -3.99 11.75 -30.56
N LEU A 550 -5.12 11.04 -30.45
CA LEU A 550 -5.51 9.99 -31.41
C LEU A 550 -5.74 10.57 -32.81
N SER A 551 -6.37 11.75 -32.89
CA SER A 551 -6.62 12.43 -34.16
C SER A 551 -5.33 12.93 -34.83
N GLN A 552 -4.37 13.45 -34.07
CA GLN A 552 -3.06 13.87 -34.57
C GLN A 552 -2.22 12.70 -35.09
N HIS A 553 -2.33 11.53 -34.45
CA HIS A 553 -1.62 10.32 -34.89
C HIS A 553 -2.23 9.71 -36.16
N CYS A 554 -3.56 9.73 -36.30
CA CYS A 554 -4.23 9.25 -37.51
C CYS A 554 -4.06 10.19 -38.72
N THR A 555 -3.81 11.49 -38.52
CA THR A 555 -3.56 12.43 -39.62
C THR A 555 -2.12 12.39 -40.15
N THR A 556 -1.15 11.98 -39.33
CA THR A 556 0.26 11.89 -39.76
C THR A 556 0.58 10.66 -40.61
N GLN A 557 -0.29 9.65 -40.65
CA GLN A 557 -0.10 8.45 -41.49
C GLN A 557 -0.74 8.51 -42.88
N ARG A 558 -1.43 9.61 -43.25
CA ARG A 558 -1.81 9.85 -44.65
C ARG A 558 -0.73 10.65 -45.36
N VAL A 559 0.37 9.98 -45.71
CA VAL A 559 1.18 10.44 -46.84
C VAL A 559 0.41 10.18 -48.13
N ARG A 560 0.36 11.26 -48.91
CA ARG A 560 -0.07 11.42 -50.31
C ARG A 560 0.53 10.34 -51.24
N PRO A 561 -0.09 10.10 -52.42
CA PRO A 561 0.09 8.92 -53.28
C PRO A 561 1.52 8.51 -53.60
#